data_AF-K1LKF0-F1
#
_entry.id   AF-K1LKF0-F1
#
_cell.length_a   1.000
_cell.length_b   1.000
_cell.length_c   1.000
_cell.angle_alpha   90.00
_cell.angle_beta   90.00
_cell.angle_gamma   90.00
#
_symmetry.space_group_name_H-M   'P 1'
#
loop_
_entity.id
_entity.type
_entity.pdbx_description
1 polymer ?
#
loop_
_entity_poly.entity_id
_entity_poly.type
_entity_poly.pdbx_seq_one_letter_code
_entity_poly.pdbx_strand_id
1 'polypeptide(L)'
;MKKINIPIILNVAALIFIMATFYWGFEQLFMTRLVLIFFALVYLLFEIKKDYISRNKMLFIIFSVVSLIAIVISILADNSSLNHAINNTDYLIPLFTYVLIVIKYKELYTESG
;
A
#
# COMPACT_ATOMS: atom_id res chain seq x y z
N MET A 1 12.89 -7.72 26.71
CA MET A 1 11.99 -8.26 25.65
C MET A 1 12.13 -7.38 24.41
N LYS A 2 12.49 -7.94 23.24
CA LYS A 2 12.46 -7.18 21.98
C LYS A 2 11.03 -6.67 21.77
N LYS A 3 10.83 -5.35 21.69
CA LYS A 3 9.53 -4.79 21.32
C LYS A 3 9.16 -5.37 19.96
N ILE A 4 8.07 -6.12 19.91
CA ILE A 4 7.54 -6.65 18.66
C ILE A 4 7.14 -5.44 17.81
N ASN A 5 7.69 -5.34 16.61
CA ASN A 5 7.39 -4.23 15.71
C ASN A 5 6.05 -4.52 15.02
N ILE A 6 4.96 -4.23 15.72
CA ILE A 6 3.57 -4.42 15.26
C ILE A 6 3.35 -3.91 13.83
N PRO A 7 3.92 -2.76 13.41
CA PRO A 7 3.79 -2.27 12.04
C PRO A 7 4.32 -3.25 10.97
N ILE A 8 5.46 -3.89 11.25
CA ILE A 8 6.08 -4.87 10.33
C ILE A 8 5.18 -6.10 10.20
N ILE A 9 4.62 -6.57 11.32
CA ILE A 9 3.70 -7.71 11.32
C ILE A 9 2.45 -7.41 10.49
N LEU A 10 1.89 -6.21 10.64
CA LEU A 10 0.71 -5.80 9.87
C LEU A 10 1.01 -5.72 8.37
N ASN A 11 2.16 -5.18 7.96
CA ASN A 11 2.57 -5.16 6.56
C ASN A 11 2.77 -6.56 5.98
N VAL A 12 3.40 -7.47 6.73
CA VAL A 12 3.57 -8.87 6.31
C VAL A 12 2.22 -9.58 6.20
N ALA A 13 1.32 -9.38 7.16
CA ALA A 13 -0.02 -9.96 7.11
C ALA A 13 -0.82 -9.44 5.91
N ALA A 14 -0.75 -8.13 5.62
CA ALA A 14 -1.37 -7.53 4.44
C ALA A 14 -0.79 -8.10 3.13
N LEU A 15 0.52 -8.28 3.06
CA LEU A 15 1.18 -8.89 1.90
C LEU A 15 0.71 -10.33 1.67
N ILE A 16 0.66 -11.15 2.73
CA ILE A 16 0.16 -12.54 2.66
C ILE A 16 -1.30 -12.55 2.22
N PHE A 17 -2.13 -11.64 2.76
CA PHE A 17 -3.53 -11.52 2.36
C PHE A 17 -3.67 -11.19 0.88
N ILE A 18 -2.95 -10.18 0.37
CA ILE A 18 -2.96 -9.83 -1.06
C ILE A 18 -2.50 -11.01 -1.91
N MET A 19 -1.43 -11.71 -1.52
CA MET A 19 -0.97 -12.92 -2.21
C MET A 19 -2.03 -14.03 -2.21
N ALA A 20 -2.72 -14.25 -1.09
CA ALA A 20 -3.79 -15.24 -0.99
C ALA A 20 -4.96 -14.93 -1.94
N THR A 21 -5.25 -13.64 -2.21
CA THR A 21 -6.31 -13.27 -3.16
C THR A 21 -6.03 -13.73 -4.59
N PHE A 22 -4.77 -13.98 -4.99
CA PHE A 22 -4.46 -14.61 -6.30
C PHE A 22 -4.92 -16.07 -6.37
N TYR A 23 -4.83 -16.81 -5.26
CA TYR A 23 -5.24 -18.23 -5.23
C TYR A 23 -6.75 -18.42 -5.24
N TRP A 24 -7.53 -17.40 -4.87
CA TRP A 24 -9.00 -17.46 -4.89
C TRP A 24 -9.62 -17.20 -6.26
N GLY A 25 -8.82 -17.08 -7.33
CA GLY A 25 -9.32 -17.09 -8.70
C GLY A 25 -10.14 -15.86 -9.11
N PHE A 26 -10.10 -14.79 -8.33
CA PHE A 26 -10.72 -13.52 -8.71
C PHE A 26 -9.87 -12.85 -9.79
N GLU A 27 -10.27 -12.93 -11.06
CA GLU A 27 -9.62 -12.23 -12.19
C GLU A 27 -9.77 -10.71 -12.13
N GLN A 28 -10.77 -10.22 -11.39
CA GLN A 28 -10.96 -8.80 -11.12
C GLN A 28 -9.77 -8.22 -10.31
N LEU A 29 -9.31 -7.02 -10.69
CA LEU A 29 -8.27 -6.27 -9.99
C LEU A 29 -6.86 -6.91 -10.02
N PHE A 30 -6.53 -7.70 -11.05
CA PHE A 30 -5.24 -8.38 -11.18
C PHE A 30 -4.05 -7.41 -11.16
N MET A 31 -4.07 -6.37 -11.99
CA MET A 31 -3.01 -5.34 -12.04
C MET A 31 -2.93 -4.57 -10.72
N THR A 32 -4.08 -4.24 -10.15
CA THR A 32 -4.18 -3.55 -8.86
C THR A 32 -3.51 -4.36 -7.75
N ARG A 33 -3.67 -5.68 -7.73
CA ARG A 33 -3.00 -6.55 -6.75
C ARG A 33 -1.49 -6.58 -6.94
N LEU A 34 -0.98 -6.62 -8.18
CA LEU A 34 0.46 -6.55 -8.44
C LEU A 34 1.05 -5.23 -7.92
N VAL A 35 0.36 -4.12 -8.18
CA VAL A 35 0.75 -2.79 -7.68
C VAL A 35 0.73 -2.74 -6.16
N LEU A 36 -0.30 -3.29 -5.51
CA LEU A 36 -0.39 -3.37 -4.06
C LEU A 36 0.72 -4.24 -3.44
N ILE A 37 1.07 -5.37 -4.04
CA ILE A 37 2.21 -6.21 -3.61
C ILE A 37 3.50 -5.41 -3.66
N PHE A 38 3.76 -4.73 -4.79
CA PHE A 38 4.96 -3.93 -4.96
C PHE A 38 5.04 -2.83 -3.89
N PHE A 39 3.95 -2.11 -3.64
CA PHE A 39 3.93 -1.09 -2.59
C PHE A 39 4.06 -1.65 -1.19
N ALA A 40 3.43 -2.78 -0.87
CA ALA A 40 3.59 -3.44 0.42
C ALA A 40 5.07 -3.80 0.68
N LEU A 41 5.80 -4.28 -0.33
CA LEU A 41 7.23 -4.55 -0.23
C LEU A 41 8.05 -3.27 0.03
N VAL A 42 7.74 -2.18 -0.66
CA VAL A 42 8.45 -0.90 -0.45
C VAL A 42 8.12 -0.28 0.92
N TYR A 43 6.86 -0.37 1.38
CA TYR A 43 6.49 0.06 2.74
C TYR A 43 7.22 -0.76 3.80
N LEU A 44 7.39 -2.07 3.60
CA LEU A 44 8.18 -2.91 4.49
C LEU A 44 9.66 -2.46 4.51
N LEU A 45 10.24 -2.10 3.35
CA LEU A 45 11.57 -1.50 3.29
C LEU A 45 11.64 -0.17 4.06
N PHE A 46 10.61 0.66 3.97
CA PHE A 46 10.56 1.92 4.73
C PHE A 46 10.53 1.68 6.24
N GLU A 47 9.87 0.63 6.71
CA GLU A 47 9.90 0.26 8.13
C GLU A 47 11.24 -0.31 8.58
N ILE A 48 11.88 -1.14 7.75
CA ILE A 48 13.22 -1.66 8.04
C ILE A 48 14.25 -0.53 8.05
N LYS A 49 14.08 0.48 7.18
CA LYS A 49 14.96 1.65 7.06
C LYS A 49 14.36 2.91 7.68
N LYS A 50 13.55 2.75 8.74
CA LYS A 50 12.79 3.85 9.36
C LYS A 50 13.66 5.08 9.66
N ASP A 51 14.86 4.86 10.21
CA ASP A 51 15.80 5.94 10.56
C ASP A 51 16.33 6.75 9.37
N TYR A 52 16.44 6.13 8.21
CA TYR A 52 16.87 6.81 6.98
C TYR A 52 15.70 7.56 6.34
N ILE A 53 14.51 6.95 6.32
CA ILE A 53 13.31 7.55 5.74
C ILE A 53 12.78 8.71 6.58
N SER A 54 12.86 8.61 7.91
CA SER A 54 12.48 9.71 8.83
C SER A 54 13.33 10.97 8.65
N ARG A 55 14.54 10.85 8.08
CA ARG A 55 15.38 12.00 7.71
C ARG A 55 15.07 12.56 6.33
N ASN A 56 14.44 11.77 5.46
CA ASN A 56 14.17 12.11 4.06
C ASN A 56 12.67 12.18 3.78
N LYS A 57 12.01 13.16 4.41
CA LYS A 57 10.55 13.40 4.30
C LYS A 57 10.04 13.50 2.86
N MET A 58 10.82 14.12 1.98
CA MET A 58 10.46 14.30 0.58
C MET A 58 10.33 12.96 -0.16
N LEU A 59 11.22 11.99 0.12
CA LEU A 59 11.16 10.66 -0.50
C LEU A 59 9.87 9.93 -0.13
N PHE A 60 9.46 9.99 1.15
CA PHE A 60 8.22 9.37 1.60
C PHE A 60 6.98 10.00 0.94
N ILE A 61 6.96 11.33 0.84
CA ILE A 61 5.84 12.06 0.20
C ILE A 61 5.74 11.71 -1.28
N ILE A 62 6.85 11.78 -2.02
CA ILE A 62 6.88 11.45 -3.46
C ILE A 62 6.39 10.02 -3.66
N PHE A 63 6.94 9.08 -2.90
CA PHE A 63 6.52 7.68 -2.97
C PHE A 63 5.02 7.50 -2.69
N SER A 64 4.49 8.18 -1.66
CA SER A 64 3.07 8.08 -1.29
C SER A 64 2.14 8.63 -2.38
N VAL A 65 2.50 9.76 -3.00
CA VAL A 65 1.74 10.35 -4.11
C VAL A 65 1.77 9.44 -5.33
N VAL A 66 2.96 8.95 -5.72
CA VAL A 66 3.12 8.00 -6.84
C VAL A 66 2.31 6.73 -6.58
N SER A 67 2.29 6.25 -5.33
CA SER A 67 1.55 5.04 -4.96
C SER A 67 0.04 5.19 -5.18
N LEU A 68 -0.54 6.31 -4.74
CA LEU A 68 -1.97 6.57 -4.94
C LEU A 68 -2.33 6.70 -6.41
N ILE A 69 -1.52 7.42 -7.19
CA ILE A 69 -1.74 7.57 -8.63
C ILE A 69 -1.69 6.20 -9.33
N ALA A 70 -0.66 5.40 -9.03
CA ALA A 70 -0.50 4.08 -9.62
C ALA A 70 -1.66 3.13 -9.28
N ILE A 71 -2.17 3.15 -8.04
CA ILE A 71 -3.35 2.36 -7.64
C ILE A 71 -4.57 2.78 -8.46
N VAL A 72 -4.84 4.08 -8.56
CA VAL A 72 -5.99 4.57 -9.36
C VAL A 72 -5.85 4.14 -10.82
N ILE A 73 -4.67 4.30 -11.42
CA ILE A 73 -4.42 3.86 -12.80
C ILE A 73 -4.62 2.34 -12.94
N SER A 74 -4.15 1.54 -11.98
CA SER A 74 -4.29 0.08 -12.03
C SER A 74 -5.75 -0.38 -11.95
N ILE A 75 -6.58 0.28 -11.13
CA ILE A 75 -8.02 0.00 -11.04
C ILE A 75 -8.72 0.32 -12.36
N LEU A 76 -8.35 1.44 -13.00
CA LEU A 76 -8.88 1.81 -14.32
C LEU A 76 -8.45 0.82 -15.41
N ALA A 77 -7.20 0.35 -15.36
CA ALA A 77 -6.69 -0.65 -16.30
C ALA A 77 -7.40 -2.00 -16.15
N ASP A 78 -7.59 -2.48 -14.91
CA ASP A 78 -8.29 -3.73 -14.65
C ASP A 78 -9.75 -3.69 -15.13
N ASN A 79 -10.47 -2.60 -14.87
CA ASN A 79 -11.86 -2.46 -15.28
C ASN A 79 -12.03 -2.26 -16.79
N SER A 80 -11.11 -1.54 -17.45
CA SER A 80 -11.15 -1.36 -18.91
C SER A 80 -10.81 -2.65 -19.67
N SER A 81 -9.88 -3.47 -19.16
CA SER A 81 -9.52 -4.76 -19.73
C SER A 81 -10.67 -5.79 -19.68
N LEU A 82 -11.50 -5.74 -18.63
CA LEU A 82 -12.57 -6.71 -18.40
C LEU A 82 -13.94 -6.24 -18.93
N ASN A 83 -13.99 -5.06 -19.57
CA ASN A 83 -15.23 -4.42 -20.03
C ASN A 83 -16.30 -4.29 -18.92
N HIS A 84 -15.83 -4.14 -17.67
CA HIS A 84 -16.66 -3.98 -16.49
C HIS A 84 -16.72 -2.51 -16.09
N ALA A 85 -17.90 -2.05 -15.68
CA ALA A 85 -18.04 -0.73 -15.08
C ALA A 85 -17.31 -0.70 -13.73
N ILE A 86 -16.60 0.39 -13.46
CA ILE A 86 -15.94 0.61 -12.16
C ILE A 86 -16.99 0.51 -11.07
N ASN A 87 -16.75 -0.37 -10.10
CA ASN A 87 -17.64 -0.50 -8.96
C ASN A 87 -17.28 0.54 -7.90
N ASN A 88 -18.28 1.10 -7.22
CA ASN A 88 -18.06 2.03 -6.10
C ASN A 88 -17.17 1.44 -5.01
N THR A 89 -17.16 0.11 -4.85
CA THR A 89 -16.29 -0.62 -3.93
C THR A 89 -14.80 -0.52 -4.29
N ASP A 90 -14.46 -0.31 -5.57
CA ASP A 90 -13.07 -0.23 -6.00
C ASP A 90 -12.37 1.03 -5.46
N TYR A 91 -13.14 2.10 -5.23
CA TYR A 91 -12.65 3.33 -4.60
C TYR A 91 -12.30 3.17 -3.12
N LEU A 92 -12.69 2.07 -2.47
CA LEU A 92 -12.26 1.77 -1.10
C LEU A 92 -10.76 1.47 -1.02
N ILE A 93 -10.16 0.94 -2.09
CA ILE A 93 -8.73 0.60 -2.15
C ILE A 93 -7.84 1.85 -2.04
N PRO A 94 -7.99 2.88 -2.88
CA PRO A 94 -7.20 4.11 -2.74
C PRO A 94 -7.52 4.85 -1.45
N LEU A 95 -8.77 4.84 -0.96
CA LEU A 95 -9.13 5.44 0.32
C LEU A 95 -8.40 4.77 1.49
N PHE A 96 -8.43 3.44 1.56
CA PHE A 96 -7.75 2.67 2.58
C PHE A 96 -6.23 2.88 2.52
N THR A 97 -5.67 2.90 1.30
CA THR A 97 -4.24 3.18 1.10
C THR A 97 -3.87 4.58 1.59
N TYR A 98 -4.69 5.59 1.31
CA TYR A 98 -4.49 6.94 1.79
C TYR A 98 -4.48 7.01 3.33
N VAL A 99 -5.42 6.33 3.99
CA VAL A 99 -5.45 6.26 5.46
C VAL A 99 -4.16 5.65 6.01
N LEU A 100 -3.67 4.55 5.42
CA LEU A 100 -2.41 3.93 5.81
C LEU A 100 -1.21 4.88 5.62
N ILE A 101 -1.15 5.61 4.51
CA ILE A 101 -0.13 6.64 4.26
C ILE A 101 -0.12 7.69 5.37
N VAL A 102 -1.30 8.19 5.75
CA VAL A 102 -1.44 9.22 6.79
C VAL A 102 -0.96 8.71 8.15
N ILE A 103 -1.34 7.47 8.51
CA ILE A 103 -0.88 6.83 9.75
C ILE A 103 0.66 6.69 9.74
N LYS A 104 1.22 6.16 8.64
CA LYS A 104 2.68 6.00 8.49
C LYS A 104 3.43 7.31 8.57
N TYR A 105 2.89 8.36 7.93
CA TYR A 105 3.46 9.69 7.99
C TYR A 105 3.52 10.21 9.44
N LYS A 106 2.44 10.04 10.20
CA LYS A 106 2.40 10.44 11.62
C LYS A 106 3.41 9.65 12.47
N GLU A 107 3.49 8.34 12.27
CA GLU A 107 4.46 7.46 12.95
C GLU A 107 5.93 7.78 12.62
N LEU A 108 6.20 8.33 11.44
CA LEU A 108 7.55 8.68 10.98
C LEU A 108 8.00 10.07 11.42
N TYR A 109 7.08 11.04 11.47
CA TYR A 109 7.44 12.46 11.57
C TYR A 109 6.75 13.21 12.73
N THR A 110 5.87 12.57 13.50
CA THR A 110 5.14 13.23 14.60
C THR A 110 5.43 12.64 15.99
N GLU A 111 5.95 11.40 16.09
CA GLU A 111 6.38 10.80 17.37
C GLU A 111 7.88 10.99 17.68
N SER A 112 8.53 11.94 17.01
CA SER A 112 9.96 12.28 17.22
C SER A 112 10.16 13.62 17.96
N GLY A 113 9.15 14.05 18.73
CA GLY A 113 9.17 15.26 19.57
C GLY A 113 9.13 14.91 21.05
#